data_AF-A0A9Q4GR23-F1
#
_entry.id   AF-A0A9Q4GR23-F1
#
_cell.length_a   1.000
_cell.length_b   1.000
_cell.length_c   1.000
_cell.angle_alpha   90.00
_cell.angle_beta   90.00
_cell.angle_gamma   90.00
#
_symmetry.space_group_name_H-M   'P 1'
#
loop_
_entity.id
_entity.type
_entity.pdbx_description
1 polymer ?
#
loop_
_entity_poly.entity_id
_entity_poly.type
_entity_poly.pdbx_seq_one_letter_code
_entity_poly.pdbx_strand_id
1 'polypeptide(L)'
;MMINKKALVVAGLSLVISACSTSPVKKNTAAVKNPPVKQQTRSATPNVTGNNAAQAYVGSKQLASQGIVIASTNNACVDGFNFLKGVNQAEFNDFSSSYGRINQNYTFLNVNKEIMDKDSREVLSMTLNKKLDTLCTKVQYAGFIGVKDKIKALSDI
;
A
#
# COMPACT_ATOMS: atom_id res chain seq x y z
N MET A 1 -43.03 46.62 3.93
CA MET A 1 -42.24 45.84 2.95
C MET A 1 -42.42 44.36 3.32
N MET A 2 -43.45 43.70 2.77
CA MET A 2 -43.38 42.71 1.68
C MET A 2 -42.24 41.68 1.83
N ILE A 3 -42.38 40.36 1.67
CA ILE A 3 -43.47 39.39 1.53
C ILE A 3 -42.79 38.02 1.78
N ASN A 4 -43.49 37.15 2.50
CA ASN A 4 -43.50 35.67 2.52
C ASN A 4 -42.26 34.81 2.18
N LYS A 5 -41.92 34.01 3.20
CA LYS A 5 -41.35 32.66 3.09
C LYS A 5 -42.23 31.76 2.21
N LYS A 6 -41.65 31.16 1.17
CA LYS A 6 -42.20 29.95 0.55
C LYS A 6 -41.20 28.81 0.73
N ALA A 7 -41.61 27.85 1.56
CA ALA A 7 -41.03 26.53 1.61
C ALA A 7 -41.29 25.84 0.26
N LEU A 8 -40.22 25.37 -0.40
CA LEU A 8 -40.32 24.50 -1.55
C LEU A 8 -39.92 23.10 -1.11
N VAL A 9 -40.92 22.22 -1.05
CA VAL A 9 -40.76 20.77 -0.92
C VAL A 9 -40.32 20.25 -2.28
N VAL A 10 -39.16 19.57 -2.34
CA VAL A 10 -38.79 18.73 -3.49
C VAL A 10 -38.64 17.31 -2.99
N ALA A 11 -39.57 16.47 -3.41
CA ALA A 11 -39.59 15.04 -3.20
C ALA A 11 -38.69 14.34 -4.24
N GLY A 12 -38.00 13.29 -3.78
CA GLY A 12 -37.76 12.07 -4.55
C GLY A 12 -36.58 12.08 -5.53
N LEU A 13 -35.53 11.33 -5.18
CA LEU A 13 -35.01 10.30 -6.08
C LEU A 13 -34.28 9.23 -5.25
N SER A 14 -34.98 8.10 -5.03
CA SER A 14 -34.42 6.91 -4.42
C SER A 14 -33.40 6.28 -5.37
N LEU A 15 -32.12 6.27 -4.98
CA LEU A 15 -31.08 5.51 -5.68
C LEU A 15 -31.05 4.09 -5.13
N VAL A 16 -31.27 3.15 -6.04
CA VAL A 16 -31.36 1.71 -5.83
C VAL A 16 -29.98 1.17 -5.43
N ILE A 17 -29.87 0.60 -4.23
CA ILE A 17 -28.68 -0.15 -3.80
C ILE A 17 -28.77 -1.55 -4.44
N SER A 18 -27.99 -1.78 -5.50
CA SER A 18 -27.78 -3.11 -6.05
C SER A 18 -26.90 -3.92 -5.09
N ALA A 19 -27.50 -4.87 -4.38
CA ALA A 19 -26.80 -5.87 -3.59
C ALA A 19 -26.27 -6.98 -4.53
N CYS A 20 -24.95 -7.13 -4.64
CA CYS A 20 -24.35 -8.34 -5.21
C CYS A 20 -24.41 -9.46 -4.15
N SER A 21 -25.12 -10.52 -4.49
CA SER A 21 -25.36 -11.72 -3.69
C SER A 21 -24.10 -12.58 -3.56
N THR A 22 -23.75 -12.93 -2.33
CA THR A 22 -22.74 -13.95 -2.00
C THR A 22 -23.39 -15.34 -2.04
N SER A 23 -22.93 -16.22 -2.94
CA SER A 23 -23.29 -17.65 -2.88
C SER A 23 -22.36 -18.41 -1.91
N PRO A 24 -22.87 -19.39 -1.14
CA PRO A 24 -22.04 -20.20 -0.25
C PRO A 24 -21.36 -21.35 -1.00
N VAL A 25 -20.04 -21.46 -0.85
CA VAL A 25 -19.24 -22.59 -1.38
C VAL A 25 -19.31 -23.77 -0.40
N LYS A 26 -19.80 -24.92 -0.90
CA LYS A 26 -19.74 -26.24 -0.26
C LYS A 26 -18.28 -26.69 -0.09
N LYS A 27 -17.86 -27.03 1.13
CA LYS A 27 -16.60 -27.73 1.41
C LYS A 27 -16.76 -29.23 1.16
N ASN A 28 -15.98 -29.77 0.24
CA ASN A 28 -15.67 -31.21 0.16
C ASN A 28 -14.21 -31.41 0.57
N THR A 29 -14.00 -32.31 1.52
CA THR A 29 -12.70 -32.69 2.08
C THR A 29 -12.11 -33.82 1.25
N ALA A 30 -10.93 -33.61 0.67
CA ALA A 30 -10.05 -34.68 0.22
C ALA A 30 -8.59 -34.22 0.34
N ALA A 31 -7.80 -35.01 1.04
CA ALA A 31 -6.37 -34.79 1.30
C ALA A 31 -5.56 -34.93 0.00
N VAL A 32 -4.62 -34.00 -0.25
CA VAL A 32 -3.65 -34.09 -1.35
C VAL A 32 -2.26 -33.75 -0.82
N LYS A 33 -1.32 -34.68 -1.05
CA LYS A 33 0.11 -34.62 -0.71
C LYS A 33 0.79 -33.45 -1.45
N ASN A 34 1.69 -32.73 -0.77
CA ASN A 34 2.47 -31.62 -1.34
C ASN A 34 3.67 -32.12 -2.18
N PRO A 35 3.83 -31.66 -3.43
CA PRO A 35 5.12 -31.54 -4.12
C PRO A 35 5.55 -30.06 -4.23
N PRO A 36 6.83 -29.77 -4.55
CA PRO A 36 7.46 -28.48 -4.23
C PRO A 36 6.96 -27.32 -5.10
N VAL A 37 6.77 -26.17 -4.47
CA VAL A 37 6.35 -24.91 -5.09
C VAL A 37 7.40 -24.43 -6.08
N LYS A 38 7.12 -24.52 -7.38
CA LYS A 38 7.77 -23.69 -8.40
C LYS A 38 6.95 -22.41 -8.55
N GLN A 39 7.59 -21.25 -8.32
CA GLN A 39 7.01 -19.94 -8.58
C GLN A 39 6.54 -19.87 -10.03
N GLN A 40 5.25 -19.69 -10.23
CA GLN A 40 4.63 -19.59 -11.55
C GLN A 40 4.17 -18.14 -11.74
N THR A 41 5.03 -17.34 -12.37
CA THR A 41 4.67 -16.01 -12.87
C THR A 41 3.70 -16.20 -14.04
N ARG A 42 2.44 -15.82 -13.83
CA ARG A 42 1.43 -15.87 -14.87
C ARG A 42 1.50 -14.56 -15.67
N SER A 43 2.27 -14.57 -16.75
CA SER A 43 2.24 -13.50 -17.75
C SER A 43 0.89 -13.51 -18.46
N ALA A 44 0.07 -12.48 -18.23
CA ALA A 44 -1.14 -12.25 -19.00
C ALA A 44 -0.79 -11.39 -20.22
N THR A 45 -0.40 -12.02 -21.33
CA THR A 45 -0.34 -11.34 -22.64
C THR A 45 -1.69 -11.51 -23.35
N PRO A 46 -2.43 -10.45 -23.67
CA PRO A 46 -3.55 -10.54 -24.59
C PRO A 46 -3.03 -10.82 -26.01
N ASN A 47 -3.65 -11.76 -26.70
CA ASN A 47 -3.36 -12.07 -28.10
C ASN A 47 -4.00 -10.98 -28.98
N VAL A 48 -3.23 -9.95 -29.34
CA VAL A 48 -3.65 -8.89 -30.26
C VAL A 48 -2.93 -9.07 -31.59
N THR A 49 -3.63 -9.67 -32.54
CA THR A 49 -3.19 -9.77 -33.94
C THR A 49 -3.60 -8.51 -34.69
N GLY A 50 -2.63 -7.73 -35.15
CA GLY A 50 -2.84 -6.78 -36.25
C GLY A 50 -2.61 -5.29 -35.97
N ASN A 51 -1.41 -4.91 -35.50
CA ASN A 51 -0.87 -3.55 -35.68
C ASN A 51 0.59 -3.46 -35.18
N ASN A 52 1.54 -3.61 -36.10
CA ASN A 52 2.98 -3.63 -35.81
C ASN A 52 3.50 -2.37 -35.08
N ALA A 53 2.85 -1.20 -35.23
CA ALA A 53 3.21 0.02 -34.50
C ALA A 53 2.74 0.01 -33.03
N ALA A 54 1.55 -0.52 -32.74
CA ALA A 54 1.08 -0.69 -31.37
C ALA A 54 1.87 -1.80 -30.66
N GLN A 55 2.23 -2.86 -31.37
CA GLN A 55 3.08 -3.93 -30.84
C GLN A 55 4.52 -3.46 -30.58
N ALA A 56 5.07 -2.56 -31.40
CA ALA A 56 6.36 -1.92 -31.13
C ALA A 56 6.29 -0.93 -29.93
N TYR A 57 5.17 -0.21 -29.77
CA TYR A 57 4.93 0.67 -28.62
C TYR A 57 4.72 -0.10 -27.31
N VAL A 58 3.97 -1.21 -27.34
CA VAL A 58 3.77 -2.09 -26.17
C VAL A 58 5.03 -2.89 -25.88
N GLY A 59 5.75 -3.38 -26.90
CA GLY A 59 7.00 -4.12 -26.77
C GLY A 59 8.15 -3.27 -26.22
N SER A 60 8.25 -2.00 -26.63
CA SER A 60 9.22 -1.05 -26.04
C SER A 60 8.82 -0.64 -24.61
N LYS A 61 7.53 -0.52 -24.29
CA LYS A 61 7.05 -0.30 -22.91
C LYS A 61 7.24 -1.53 -22.02
N GLN A 62 7.21 -2.74 -22.59
CA GLN A 62 7.47 -4.00 -21.91
C GLN A 62 8.98 -4.24 -21.66
N LEU A 63 9.84 -3.59 -22.44
CA LEU A 63 11.28 -3.47 -22.14
C LEU A 63 11.56 -2.36 -21.10
N ALA A 64 10.77 -1.28 -21.10
CA ALA A 64 10.76 -0.28 -20.03
C ALA A 64 10.08 -0.80 -18.73
N SER A 65 9.36 -1.92 -18.78
CA SER A 65 8.70 -2.56 -17.62
C SER A 65 9.61 -3.52 -16.85
N GLN A 66 10.92 -3.36 -16.93
CA GLN A 66 11.82 -3.86 -15.87
C GLN A 66 11.63 -3.10 -14.54
N GLY A 67 10.66 -2.17 -14.49
CA GLY A 67 10.11 -1.63 -13.26
C GLY A 67 9.69 -2.75 -12.32
N ILE A 68 10.43 -2.89 -11.23
CA ILE A 68 10.22 -3.90 -10.19
C ILE A 68 8.77 -3.82 -9.73
N VAL A 69 7.94 -4.80 -10.11
CA VAL A 69 6.59 -4.95 -9.59
C VAL A 69 6.73 -5.55 -8.19
N ILE A 70 6.75 -4.70 -7.16
CA ILE A 70 6.70 -5.17 -5.78
C ILE A 70 5.25 -5.45 -5.43
N ALA A 71 4.92 -6.72 -5.19
CA ALA A 71 3.59 -7.09 -4.69
C ALA A 71 3.35 -6.45 -3.32
N SER A 72 2.16 -5.88 -3.11
CA SER A 72 1.76 -5.34 -1.80
C SER A 72 1.81 -6.44 -0.74
N THR A 73 2.31 -6.06 0.43
CA THR A 73 2.39 -6.91 1.63
C THR A 73 1.11 -6.84 2.48
N ASN A 74 0.09 -6.09 2.04
CA ASN A 74 -1.08 -5.67 2.83
C ASN A 74 -0.72 -4.88 4.10
N ASN A 75 0.51 -4.34 4.17
CA ASN A 75 0.94 -3.42 5.22
C ASN A 75 1.43 -2.13 4.56
N ALA A 76 0.68 -1.04 4.72
CA ALA A 76 0.95 0.22 4.05
C ALA A 76 2.30 0.86 4.43
N CYS A 77 2.84 0.56 5.61
CA CYS A 77 4.15 1.06 6.02
C CYS A 77 5.27 0.30 5.31
N VAL A 78 5.20 -1.03 5.31
CA VAL A 78 6.16 -1.91 4.61
C VAL A 78 6.13 -1.65 3.11
N ASP A 79 4.93 -1.51 2.54
CA ASP A 79 4.76 -1.16 1.12
C ASP A 79 5.34 0.21 0.80
N GLY A 80 5.17 1.19 1.71
CA GLY A 80 5.81 2.49 1.60
C GLY A 80 7.33 2.41 1.56
N PHE A 81 7.95 1.59 2.42
CA PHE A 81 9.41 1.38 2.40
C PHE A 81 9.88 0.72 1.10
N ASN A 82 9.17 -0.32 0.68
CA ASN A 82 9.45 -1.04 -0.57
C ASN A 82 9.38 -0.10 -1.79
N PHE A 83 8.35 0.76 -1.81
CA PHE A 83 8.16 1.76 -2.84
C PHE A 83 9.30 2.79 -2.82
N LEU A 84 9.63 3.33 -1.65
CA LEU A 84 10.63 4.39 -1.49
C LEU A 84 12.02 3.95 -1.97
N LYS A 85 12.37 2.68 -1.85
CA LYS A 85 13.62 2.12 -2.39
C LYS A 85 13.82 2.40 -3.88
N GLY A 86 12.74 2.38 -4.67
CA GLY A 86 12.79 2.64 -6.11
C GLY A 86 12.67 4.11 -6.50
N VAL A 87 12.35 4.99 -5.56
CA VAL A 87 11.95 6.38 -5.84
C VAL A 87 12.87 7.40 -5.19
N ASN A 88 13.29 7.15 -3.95
CA ASN A 88 14.26 7.98 -3.24
C ASN A 88 15.11 7.12 -2.29
N GLN A 89 16.26 6.64 -2.80
CA GLN A 89 17.17 5.76 -2.07
C GLN A 89 17.76 6.41 -0.81
N ALA A 90 17.97 7.74 -0.81
CA ALA A 90 18.51 8.45 0.33
C ALA A 90 17.52 8.46 1.50
N GLU A 91 16.28 8.88 1.26
CA GLU A 91 15.22 8.83 2.27
C GLU A 91 14.91 7.40 2.72
N PHE A 92 14.97 6.42 1.81
CA PHE A 92 14.85 5.01 2.16
C PHE A 92 15.92 4.59 3.18
N ASN A 93 17.18 4.96 2.96
CA ASN A 93 18.29 4.62 3.87
C ASN A 93 18.09 5.28 5.24
N ASP A 94 17.73 6.56 5.26
CA ASP A 94 17.53 7.34 6.49
C ASP A 94 16.35 6.79 7.33
N PHE A 95 15.23 6.49 6.68
CA PHE A 95 14.08 5.90 7.35
C PHE A 95 14.34 4.45 7.79
N SER A 96 15.12 3.68 7.02
CA SER A 96 15.50 2.31 7.40
C SER A 96 16.40 2.30 8.64
N SER A 97 17.34 3.24 8.73
CA SER A 97 18.15 3.46 9.93
C SER A 97 17.28 3.82 11.15
N SER A 98 16.32 4.73 10.96
CA SER A 98 15.37 5.12 12.00
C SER A 98 14.51 3.93 12.47
N TYR A 99 14.02 3.11 11.53
CA TYR A 99 13.27 1.89 11.82
C TYR A 99 14.12 0.90 12.63
N GLY A 100 15.38 0.69 12.24
CA GLY A 100 16.32 -0.17 12.97
C GLY A 100 16.50 0.24 14.43
N ARG A 101 16.67 1.55 14.69
CA ARG A 101 16.76 2.09 16.05
C ARG A 101 15.48 1.90 16.86
N ILE A 102 14.31 2.09 16.25
CA ILE A 102 13.01 1.83 16.90
C ILE A 102 12.91 0.35 17.27
N ASN A 103 13.25 -0.55 16.36
CA ASN A 103 13.17 -1.99 16.58
C ASN A 103 14.12 -2.47 17.68
N GLN A 104 15.35 -1.93 17.74
CA GLN A 104 16.28 -2.19 18.85
C GLN A 104 15.69 -1.82 20.21
N ASN A 105 14.95 -0.72 20.30
CA ASN A 105 14.30 -0.31 21.55
C ASN A 105 13.05 -1.15 21.88
N TYR A 106 12.32 -1.66 20.87
CA TYR A 106 11.31 -2.69 21.10
C TYR A 106 11.94 -3.99 21.64
N THR A 107 13.11 -4.39 21.14
CA THR A 107 13.86 -5.52 21.69
C THR A 107 14.21 -5.28 23.15
N PHE A 108 14.75 -4.10 23.49
CA PHE A 108 15.03 -3.72 24.87
C PHE A 108 13.78 -3.80 25.75
N LEU A 109 12.68 -3.19 25.32
CA LEU A 109 11.40 -3.26 26.02
C LEU A 109 10.95 -4.71 26.22
N ASN A 110 10.97 -5.54 25.17
CA ASN A 110 10.46 -6.91 25.26
C ASN A 110 11.30 -7.82 26.15
N VAL A 111 12.62 -7.61 26.19
CA VAL A 111 13.53 -8.35 27.07
C VAL A 111 13.37 -7.93 28.53
N ASN A 112 13.12 -6.65 28.80
CA ASN A 112 13.17 -6.11 30.16
C ASN A 112 11.79 -5.80 30.78
N LYS A 113 10.69 -5.89 30.00
CA LYS A 113 9.35 -5.45 30.44
C LYS A 113 8.87 -6.06 31.77
N GLU A 114 9.31 -7.28 32.11
CA GLU A 114 8.90 -7.97 33.34
C GLU A 114 9.57 -7.41 34.60
N ILE A 115 10.73 -6.75 34.45
CA ILE A 115 11.47 -6.12 35.57
C ILE A 115 11.29 -4.59 35.61
N MET A 116 10.63 -4.00 34.61
CA MET A 116 10.29 -2.59 34.60
C MET A 116 9.06 -2.31 35.46
N ASP A 117 9.06 -1.17 36.16
CA ASP A 117 7.83 -0.66 36.76
C ASP A 117 6.77 -0.40 35.67
N LYS A 118 5.51 -0.39 36.09
CA LYS A 118 4.37 -0.31 35.17
C LYS A 118 4.40 0.94 34.30
N ASP A 119 4.68 2.08 34.90
CA ASP A 119 4.56 3.38 34.23
C ASP A 119 5.71 3.57 33.23
N SER A 120 6.94 3.19 33.59
CA SER A 120 8.07 3.20 32.67
C SER A 120 7.85 2.29 31.45
N ARG A 121 7.29 1.09 31.67
CA ARG A 121 6.95 0.15 30.59
C ARG A 121 5.90 0.75 29.66
N GLU A 122 4.86 1.36 30.22
CA GLU A 122 3.77 1.97 29.46
C GLU A 122 4.25 3.16 28.63
N VAL A 123 4.99 4.08 29.25
CA VAL A 123 5.55 5.26 28.57
C VAL A 123 6.51 4.86 27.44
N LEU A 124 7.39 3.88 27.66
CA LEU A 124 8.28 3.39 26.61
C LEU A 124 7.50 2.73 25.47
N SER A 125 6.53 1.87 25.77
CA SER A 125 5.67 1.23 24.77
C SER A 125 4.92 2.26 23.91
N MET A 126 4.26 3.23 24.55
CA MET A 126 3.54 4.30 23.86
C MET A 126 4.47 5.16 23.00
N THR A 127 5.66 5.46 23.50
CA THR A 127 6.65 6.24 22.76
C THR A 127 7.11 5.50 21.52
N LEU A 128 7.43 4.21 21.63
CA LEU A 128 7.85 3.39 20.50
C LEU A 128 6.75 3.26 19.45
N ASN A 129 5.51 3.02 19.86
CA ASN A 129 4.36 2.96 18.95
C ASN A 129 4.20 4.28 18.19
N LYS A 130 4.18 5.42 18.89
CA LYS A 130 4.09 6.74 18.26
C LYS A 130 5.24 7.02 17.29
N LYS A 131 6.47 6.62 17.64
CA LYS A 131 7.64 6.81 16.77
C LYS A 131 7.53 5.95 15.52
N LEU A 132 7.07 4.70 15.64
CA LEU A 132 6.85 3.81 14.52
C LEU A 132 5.76 4.35 13.59
N ASP A 133 4.60 4.73 14.14
CA ASP A 133 3.51 5.32 13.37
C ASP A 133 3.96 6.58 12.62
N THR A 134 4.65 7.48 13.32
CA THR A 134 5.20 8.71 12.73
C THR A 134 6.18 8.39 11.60
N LEU A 135 7.04 7.39 11.77
CA LEU A 135 7.97 6.96 10.73
C LEU A 135 7.22 6.45 9.51
N CYS A 136 6.19 5.61 9.70
CA CYS A 136 5.36 5.10 8.63
C CYS A 136 4.66 6.22 7.85
N THR A 137 4.13 7.24 8.53
CA THR A 137 3.54 8.42 7.87
C THR A 137 4.58 9.19 7.06
N LYS A 138 5.80 9.37 7.58
CA LYS A 138 6.90 10.03 6.85
C LYS A 138 7.29 9.28 5.59
N VAL A 139 7.40 7.95 5.67
CA VAL A 139 7.71 7.08 4.53
C VAL A 139 6.63 7.21 3.44
N GLN A 140 5.35 7.19 3.83
CA GLN A 140 4.24 7.37 2.89
C GLN A 140 4.26 8.75 2.23
N TYR A 141 4.52 9.80 3.01
CA TYR A 141 4.62 11.16 2.50
C TYR A 141 5.78 11.33 1.52
N ALA A 142 6.97 10.79 1.86
CA ALA A 142 8.12 10.76 0.96
C ALA A 142 7.80 10.03 -0.35
N GLY A 143 7.10 8.89 -0.26
CA GLY A 143 6.59 8.19 -1.43
C GLY A 143 5.70 9.09 -2.31
N PHE A 144 4.75 9.81 -1.71
CA PHE A 144 3.91 10.78 -2.44
C PHE A 144 4.72 11.89 -3.10
N ILE A 145 5.71 12.47 -2.42
CA ILE A 145 6.60 13.48 -3.00
C ILE A 145 7.36 12.91 -4.21
N GLY A 146 7.86 11.69 -4.09
CA GLY A 146 8.52 11.01 -5.19
C GLY A 146 7.61 10.80 -6.40
N VAL A 147 6.33 10.46 -6.20
CA VAL A 147 5.34 10.40 -7.29
C VAL A 147 5.10 11.78 -7.91
N LYS A 148 4.92 12.82 -7.09
CA LYS A 148 4.74 14.20 -7.55
C LYS A 148 5.89 14.64 -8.45
N ASP A 149 7.13 14.30 -8.09
CA ASP A 149 8.32 14.68 -8.86
C ASP A 149 8.39 13.94 -10.19
N LYS A 150 7.96 12.67 -10.24
CA LYS A 150 7.79 11.94 -11.51
C LYS A 150 6.72 12.58 -12.39
N ILE A 151 5.57 13.00 -11.83
CA ILE A 151 4.52 13.69 -12.59
C ILE A 151 5.03 15.02 -13.16
N LYS A 152 5.76 15.79 -12.36
CA LYS A 152 6.37 17.05 -12.80
C LYS A 152 7.33 16.80 -13.98
N ALA A 153 8.23 15.83 -13.85
CA ALA A 153 9.17 15.49 -14.91
C ALA A 153 8.48 15.04 -16.22
N LEU A 154 7.26 14.51 -16.16
CA LEU A 154 6.46 14.19 -17.34
C LEU A 154 5.73 15.41 -17.92
N SER A 155 5.41 16.40 -17.10
CA SER A 155 4.76 17.64 -17.54
C SER A 155 5.74 18.58 -18.26
N ASP A 156 7.03 18.37 -18.05
CA ASP A 156 8.13 19.10 -18.68
C ASP A 156 8.54 18.48 -20.05
N ILE A 157 7.78 17.48 -20.56
CA ILE A 157 7.95 16.80 -21.87
C ILE A 157 6.80 17.20 -22.79
#